data_AF-I8U6Q9-F1
#
_entry.id   AF-I8U6Q9-F1
#
_cell.length_a   1.000
_cell.length_b   1.000
_cell.length_c   1.000
_cell.angle_alpha   90.00
_cell.angle_beta   90.00
_cell.angle_gamma   90.00
#
_symmetry.space_group_name_H-M   'P 1'
#
loop_
_entity.id
_entity.type
_entity.pdbx_description
1 polymer ?
#
loop_
_entity_poly.entity_id
_entity_poly.type
_entity_poly.pdbx_seq_one_letter_code
_entity_poly.pdbx_strand_id
1 'polypeptide(L)'
;MSLMVADCNRTRHSLQRPWTGLLFQSWQRELEQELDQFNIAIVEPLHGSVPAVSLIHQAACLSLYLPLGKLERYAGKEGEKRSADVYELFIQHINPSHLRQAAWHAGQILRIARCIPPGLLTGFCATCLYFAALALWTYSTVTAPEESSGRELRTESALQHDTFFLDGEGSPSGALRRFVISGQGIPALSSGSSPAYLDNQAAVMRLFQQVLRSNYPSQAIPQQAQTLYHAFSALGSIRRVKECEVPSKKLPPE
;
A
#
# COMPACT_ATOMS: atom_id res chain seq x y z
N MET A 1 20.69 4.05 5.10
CA MET A 1 19.79 3.35 6.05
C MET A 1 18.61 4.27 6.34
N SER A 2 17.46 4.01 5.70
CA SER A 2 16.29 4.89 5.75
C SER A 2 15.51 4.65 7.05
N LEU A 3 15.35 5.71 7.86
CA LEU A 3 14.79 5.72 9.22
C LEU A 3 13.33 6.20 9.20
N MET A 4 12.49 5.62 8.36
CA MET A 4 11.28 6.33 7.93
C MET A 4 10.10 6.31 8.91
N VAL A 5 10.00 5.28 9.76
CA VAL A 5 9.01 5.24 10.85
C VAL A 5 9.41 6.22 11.96
N ALA A 6 10.72 6.35 12.20
CA ALA A 6 11.30 7.39 13.04
C ALA A 6 11.06 8.80 12.48
N ASP A 7 11.13 8.98 11.16
CA ASP A 7 11.04 10.28 10.50
C ASP A 7 9.64 10.90 10.56
N CYS A 8 8.59 10.10 10.69
CA CYS A 8 7.24 10.63 10.88
C CYS A 8 7.04 11.17 12.31
N ASN A 9 7.65 10.52 13.32
CA ASN A 9 7.77 11.08 14.67
C ASN A 9 8.81 12.23 14.78
N ARG A 10 9.75 12.32 13.84
CA ARG A 10 10.76 13.40 13.73
C ARG A 10 10.17 14.76 13.35
N THR A 11 8.89 14.82 12.98
CA THR A 11 8.14 16.08 12.78
C THR A 11 7.87 16.86 14.07
N ARG A 12 8.16 16.28 15.25
CA ARG A 12 8.43 17.08 16.46
C ARG A 12 9.88 17.56 16.39
N HIS A 13 10.06 18.80 15.94
CA HIS A 13 11.30 19.51 15.56
C HIS A 13 12.51 19.51 16.53
N SER A 14 12.63 18.63 17.54
CA SER A 14 13.62 18.77 18.61
C SER A 14 14.64 17.65 18.80
N LEU A 15 14.63 16.54 18.04
CA LEU A 15 15.50 15.38 18.36
C LEU A 15 16.26 14.78 17.17
N GLN A 16 17.08 15.60 16.52
CA GLN A 16 18.16 15.18 15.59
C GLN A 16 19.36 14.63 16.38
N ARG A 17 19.21 13.47 17.04
CA ARG A 17 20.32 12.75 17.67
C ARG A 17 20.45 11.33 17.09
N PRO A 18 21.67 10.81 16.90
CA PRO A 18 21.89 9.46 16.36
C PRO A 18 21.16 8.35 17.14
N TRP A 19 21.07 8.50 18.47
CA TRP A 19 20.36 7.58 19.37
C TRP A 19 18.85 7.52 19.12
N THR A 20 18.24 8.59 18.62
CA THR A 20 16.81 8.61 18.32
C THR A 20 16.48 7.56 17.26
N GLY A 21 17.36 7.36 16.26
CA GLY A 21 17.18 6.34 15.23
C GLY A 21 17.20 4.91 15.77
N LEU A 22 18.13 4.60 16.67
CA LEU A 22 18.22 3.28 17.32
C LEU A 22 17.02 3.01 18.23
N LEU A 23 16.57 4.02 18.98
CA LEU A 23 15.37 3.93 19.81
C LEU A 23 14.13 3.60 18.97
N PHE A 24 13.93 4.31 17.86
CA PHE A 24 12.79 4.04 16.99
C PHE A 24 12.85 2.67 16.30
N GLN A 25 14.04 2.18 15.95
CA GLN A 25 14.20 0.81 15.44
C GLN A 25 13.86 -0.22 16.53
N SER A 26 14.25 0.03 17.77
CA SER A 26 13.89 -0.82 18.91
C SER A 26 12.37 -0.84 19.13
N TRP A 27 11.73 0.34 19.15
CA TRP A 27 10.28 0.43 19.31
C TRP A 27 9.51 -0.20 18.14
N GLN A 28 10.00 -0.04 16.91
CA GLN A 28 9.39 -0.69 15.76
C GLN A 28 9.46 -2.22 15.91
N ARG A 29 10.61 -2.77 16.33
CA ARG A 29 10.76 -4.21 16.56
C ARG A 29 9.85 -4.69 17.70
N GLU A 30 9.74 -3.93 18.78
CA GLU A 30 8.86 -4.24 19.90
C GLU A 30 7.39 -4.25 19.46
N LEU A 31 6.95 -3.26 18.69
CA LEU A 31 5.61 -3.23 18.11
C LEU A 31 5.36 -4.39 17.14
N GLU A 32 6.34 -4.76 16.32
CA GLU A 32 6.26 -5.94 15.45
C GLU A 32 6.10 -7.22 16.28
N GLN A 33 6.84 -7.36 17.39
CA GLN A 33 6.72 -8.50 18.31
C GLN A 33 5.35 -8.56 18.99
N GLU A 34 4.83 -7.42 19.47
CA GLU A 34 3.52 -7.36 20.09
C GLU A 34 2.39 -7.66 19.09
N LEU A 35 2.50 -7.21 17.84
CA LEU A 35 1.54 -7.55 16.80
C LEU A 35 1.61 -9.03 16.40
N ASP A 36 2.79 -9.64 16.41
CA ASP A 36 2.94 -11.08 16.19
C ASP A 36 2.30 -11.90 17.32
N GLN A 37 2.52 -11.49 18.58
CA GLN A 37 1.84 -12.08 19.74
C GLN A 37 0.32 -11.89 19.65
N PHE A 38 -0.17 -10.71 19.27
CA PHE A 38 -1.59 -10.45 19.06
C PHE A 38 -2.17 -11.35 17.96
N ASN A 39 -1.40 -11.56 16.88
CA ASN A 39 -1.80 -12.46 15.81
C ASN A 39 -2.02 -13.88 16.33
N ILE A 40 -1.04 -14.43 17.04
CA ILE A 40 -1.06 -15.80 17.58
C ILE A 40 -2.15 -15.95 18.65
N ALA A 41 -2.25 -15.00 19.58
CA ALA A 41 -3.13 -15.13 20.74
C ALA A 41 -4.61 -14.84 20.43
N ILE A 42 -4.90 -13.97 19.46
CA ILE A 42 -6.25 -13.44 19.23
C ILE A 42 -6.70 -13.58 17.78
N VAL A 43 -5.89 -13.15 16.80
CA VAL A 43 -6.32 -13.09 15.39
C VAL A 43 -6.49 -14.48 14.79
N GLU A 44 -5.54 -15.39 15.03
CA GLU A 44 -5.58 -16.77 14.54
C GLU A 44 -6.75 -17.57 15.15
N PRO A 45 -6.98 -17.57 16.48
CA PRO A 45 -8.14 -18.25 17.07
C PRO A 45 -9.49 -17.72 16.60
N LEU A 46 -9.60 -16.42 16.32
CA LEU A 46 -10.83 -15.78 15.86
C LEU A 46 -10.92 -15.69 14.33
N HIS A 47 -9.99 -16.32 13.61
CA HIS A 47 -9.93 -16.25 12.16
C HIS A 47 -11.25 -16.73 11.53
N GLY A 48 -11.78 -15.96 10.59
CA GLY A 48 -13.07 -16.24 9.94
C GLY A 48 -14.33 -15.91 10.77
N SER A 49 -14.24 -15.93 12.10
CA SER A 49 -15.38 -15.62 12.98
C SER A 49 -15.61 -14.12 13.14
N VAL A 50 -14.53 -13.35 13.27
CA VAL A 50 -14.60 -11.88 13.47
C VAL A 50 -13.64 -11.17 12.50
N PRO A 51 -14.06 -10.88 11.25
CA PRO A 51 -13.21 -10.25 10.24
C PRO A 51 -12.61 -8.91 10.68
N ALA A 52 -13.32 -8.16 11.55
CA ALA A 52 -12.85 -6.88 12.08
C ALA A 52 -11.53 -7.02 12.86
N VAL A 53 -11.32 -8.11 13.62
CA VAL A 53 -10.08 -8.34 14.38
C VAL A 53 -8.90 -8.53 13.43
N SER A 54 -9.08 -9.33 12.38
CA SER A 54 -8.06 -9.50 11.34
C SER A 54 -7.76 -8.19 10.61
N LEU A 55 -8.77 -7.36 10.35
CA LEU A 55 -8.57 -6.03 9.75
C LEU A 55 -7.79 -5.09 10.66
N ILE A 56 -8.11 -5.05 11.96
CA ILE A 56 -7.38 -4.22 12.93
C ILE A 56 -5.91 -4.61 12.93
N HIS A 57 -5.60 -5.92 13.02
CA HIS A 57 -4.24 -6.42 12.96
C HIS A 57 -3.51 -5.98 11.68
N GLN A 58 -4.09 -6.26 10.52
CA GLN A 58 -3.43 -5.92 9.24
C GLN A 58 -3.30 -4.41 9.03
N ALA A 59 -4.27 -3.61 9.49
CA ALA A 59 -4.19 -2.15 9.43
C ALA A 59 -3.12 -1.59 10.37
N ALA A 60 -2.96 -2.17 11.57
CA ALA A 60 -1.89 -1.82 12.49
C ALA A 60 -0.52 -2.14 11.87
N CYS A 61 -0.32 -3.34 11.34
CA CYS A 61 0.92 -3.71 10.67
C CYS A 61 1.20 -2.84 9.44
N LEU A 62 0.19 -2.53 8.62
CA LEU A 62 0.32 -1.60 7.51
C LEU A 62 0.84 -0.23 7.98
N SER A 63 0.27 0.28 9.08
CA SER A 63 0.63 1.59 9.64
C SER A 63 2.05 1.65 10.20
N LEU A 64 2.64 0.50 10.56
CA LEU A 64 4.06 0.44 10.95
C LEU A 64 4.99 0.75 9.78
N TYR A 65 4.64 0.33 8.56
CA TYR A 65 5.52 0.49 7.40
C TYR A 65 5.24 1.75 6.59
N LEU A 66 3.98 2.21 6.58
CA LEU A 66 3.59 3.44 5.89
C LEU A 66 2.76 4.39 6.77
N PRO A 67 3.18 5.67 6.90
CA PRO A 67 2.42 6.71 7.58
C PRO A 67 1.18 7.10 6.76
N LEU A 68 0.03 6.55 7.15
CA LEU A 68 -1.24 6.65 6.42
C LEU A 68 -1.65 8.10 6.10
N GLY A 69 -1.46 9.04 7.04
CA GLY A 69 -1.77 10.46 6.82
C GLY A 69 -0.89 11.13 5.76
N LYS A 70 0.36 10.68 5.57
CA LYS A 70 1.19 11.17 4.45
C LYS A 70 0.71 10.63 3.11
N LEU A 71 0.20 9.39 3.07
CA LEU A 71 -0.35 8.80 1.85
C LEU A 71 -1.60 9.55 1.38
N GLU A 72 -2.48 9.96 2.29
CA GLU A 72 -3.64 10.80 1.92
C GLU A 72 -3.22 12.14 1.33
N ARG A 73 -2.22 12.81 1.94
CA ARG A 73 -1.67 14.07 1.43
C ARG A 73 -1.00 13.87 0.07
N TYR A 74 -0.24 12.79 -0.09
CA TYR A 74 0.40 12.41 -1.35
C TYR A 74 -0.65 12.15 -2.45
N ALA A 75 -1.76 11.50 -2.13
CA ALA A 75 -2.88 11.30 -3.04
C ALA A 75 -3.65 12.59 -3.41
N GLY A 76 -3.20 13.75 -2.92
CA GLY A 76 -3.74 15.06 -3.30
C GLY A 76 -4.90 15.54 -2.43
N LYS A 77 -5.17 14.90 -1.29
CA LYS A 77 -6.27 15.31 -0.37
C LYS A 77 -6.15 16.76 0.10
N GLU A 78 -4.92 17.29 0.18
CA GLU A 78 -4.63 18.68 0.60
C GLU A 78 -4.18 19.58 -0.58
N GLY A 79 -4.45 19.15 -1.82
CA GLY A 79 -4.08 19.87 -3.03
C GLY A 79 -2.71 19.50 -3.61
N GLU A 80 -2.49 19.91 -4.86
CA GLU A 80 -1.33 19.52 -5.69
C GLU A 80 0.00 19.92 -5.07
N LYS A 81 0.13 21.15 -4.55
CA LYS A 81 1.36 21.62 -3.90
C LYS A 81 1.78 20.71 -2.74
N ARG A 82 0.83 20.36 -1.87
CA ARG A 82 1.10 19.48 -0.71
C ARG A 82 1.42 18.04 -1.15
N SER A 83 0.81 17.57 -2.24
CA SER A 83 1.15 16.28 -2.84
C SER A 83 2.59 16.27 -3.34
N ALA A 84 3.01 17.29 -4.09
CA ALA A 84 4.37 17.47 -4.57
C ALA A 84 5.38 17.55 -3.41
N ASP A 85 5.08 18.33 -2.36
CA ASP A 85 5.94 18.42 -1.17
C ASP A 85 6.16 17.04 -0.52
N VAL A 86 5.10 16.22 -0.40
CA VAL A 86 5.23 14.86 0.17
C VAL A 86 5.99 13.94 -0.77
N TYR A 87 5.83 14.10 -2.08
CA TYR A 87 6.59 13.30 -3.05
C TYR A 87 8.10 13.50 -2.85
N GLU A 88 8.56 14.75 -2.88
CA GLU A 88 9.96 15.12 -2.69
C GLU A 88 10.48 14.71 -1.31
N LEU A 89 9.76 15.05 -0.25
CA LEU A 89 10.23 14.86 1.12
C LEU A 89 10.14 13.42 1.63
N PHE A 90 9.35 12.56 0.96
CA PHE A 90 9.03 11.25 1.50
C PHE A 90 8.98 10.15 0.44
N ILE A 91 8.19 10.29 -0.62
CA ILE A 91 7.96 9.19 -1.59
C ILE A 91 9.24 8.84 -2.33
N GLN A 92 10.03 9.82 -2.77
CA GLN A 92 11.32 9.58 -3.43
C GLN A 92 12.34 8.86 -2.54
N HIS A 93 12.22 9.00 -1.22
CA HIS A 93 13.17 8.50 -0.23
C HIS A 93 12.66 7.25 0.51
N ILE A 94 11.57 6.66 0.03
CA ILE A 94 10.88 5.57 0.69
C ILE A 94 11.73 4.32 0.75
N ASN A 95 11.79 3.65 1.91
CA ASN A 95 12.48 2.37 2.02
C ASN A 95 11.74 1.32 1.17
N PRO A 96 12.38 0.73 0.14
CA PRO A 96 11.71 -0.26 -0.72
C PRO A 96 11.21 -1.48 0.05
N SER A 97 11.91 -1.90 1.12
CA SER A 97 11.47 -3.03 1.95
C SER A 97 10.18 -2.73 2.70
N HIS A 98 10.05 -1.54 3.29
CA HIS A 98 8.83 -1.12 3.97
C HIS A 98 7.66 -1.00 3.00
N LEU A 99 7.92 -0.48 1.79
CA LEU A 99 6.91 -0.39 0.75
C LEU A 99 6.38 -1.78 0.35
N ARG A 100 7.26 -2.79 0.29
CA ARG A 100 6.87 -4.20 0.05
C ARG A 100 6.13 -4.83 1.24
N GLN A 101 6.56 -4.58 2.47
CA GLN A 101 5.85 -5.05 3.68
C GLN A 101 4.44 -4.46 3.76
N ALA A 102 4.32 -3.16 3.51
CA ALA A 102 3.04 -2.47 3.44
C ALA A 102 2.14 -3.03 2.33
N ALA A 103 2.69 -3.27 1.13
CA ALA A 103 1.94 -3.89 0.03
C ALA A 103 1.41 -5.28 0.41
N TRP A 104 2.20 -6.08 1.14
CA TRP A 104 1.75 -7.37 1.64
C TRP A 104 0.56 -7.23 2.61
N HIS A 105 0.67 -6.40 3.64
CA HIS A 105 -0.43 -6.15 4.59
C HIS A 105 -1.68 -5.61 3.90
N ALA A 106 -1.53 -4.72 2.92
CA ALA A 106 -2.63 -4.20 2.11
C ALA A 106 -3.31 -5.30 1.27
N GLY A 107 -2.55 -6.25 0.73
CA GLY A 107 -3.11 -7.44 0.07
C GLY A 107 -3.94 -8.30 1.02
N GLN A 108 -3.48 -8.48 2.26
CA GLN A 108 -4.24 -9.19 3.28
C GLN A 108 -5.52 -8.46 3.70
N ILE A 109 -5.49 -7.13 3.80
CA ILE A 109 -6.71 -6.32 4.03
C ILE A 109 -7.71 -6.54 2.91
N LEU A 110 -7.27 -6.51 1.64
CA LEU A 110 -8.14 -6.76 0.49
C LEU A 110 -8.76 -8.16 0.56
N ARG A 111 -7.98 -9.19 0.93
CA ARG A 111 -8.46 -10.56 1.13
C ARG A 111 -9.56 -10.60 2.19
N ILE A 112 -9.31 -10.04 3.37
CA ILE A 112 -10.28 -10.03 4.48
C ILE A 112 -11.55 -9.27 4.07
N ALA A 113 -11.41 -8.14 3.39
CA ALA A 113 -12.54 -7.34 2.93
C ALA A 113 -13.46 -8.08 1.95
N ARG A 114 -12.92 -8.98 1.11
CA ARG A 114 -13.72 -9.86 0.24
C ARG A 114 -14.56 -10.87 1.00
N CYS A 115 -14.14 -11.24 2.21
CA CYS A 115 -14.86 -12.19 3.06
C CYS A 115 -15.91 -11.51 3.97
N ILE A 116 -15.98 -10.17 3.99
CA ILE A 116 -16.97 -9.45 4.80
C ILE A 116 -18.37 -9.65 4.19
N PRO A 117 -19.39 -10.01 5.00
CA PRO A 117 -20.75 -10.17 4.50
C PRO A 117 -21.29 -8.91 3.78
N PRO A 118 -22.15 -9.06 2.77
CA PRO A 118 -22.77 -7.93 2.08
C PRO A 118 -23.44 -6.94 3.05
N GLY A 119 -23.22 -5.64 2.82
CA GLY A 119 -23.73 -4.56 3.64
C GLY A 119 -22.86 -4.19 4.86
N LEU A 120 -21.86 -5.02 5.20
CA LEU A 120 -21.05 -4.83 6.41
C LEU A 120 -19.67 -4.22 6.18
N LEU A 121 -19.29 -3.95 4.92
CA LEU A 121 -18.03 -3.25 4.59
C LEU A 121 -18.20 -1.73 4.73
N THR A 122 -18.49 -1.29 5.96
CA THR A 122 -18.74 0.11 6.33
C THR A 122 -17.79 0.56 7.45
N GLY A 123 -17.83 1.85 7.79
CA GLY A 123 -17.14 2.40 8.96
C GLY A 123 -15.64 2.09 8.93
N PHE A 124 -15.16 1.43 9.99
CA PHE A 124 -13.76 1.05 10.13
C PHE A 124 -13.29 0.08 9.03
N CYS A 125 -14.11 -0.90 8.64
CA CYS A 125 -13.74 -1.89 7.62
C CYS A 125 -13.50 -1.22 6.25
N ALA A 126 -14.37 -0.27 5.89
CA ALA A 126 -14.21 0.54 4.69
C ALA A 126 -12.96 1.44 4.76
N THR A 127 -12.66 1.99 5.93
CA THR A 127 -11.45 2.79 6.16
C THR A 127 -10.16 1.97 6.02
N CYS A 128 -10.13 0.73 6.55
CA CYS A 128 -8.98 -0.17 6.32
C CYS A 128 -8.78 -0.44 4.84
N LEU A 129 -9.87 -0.71 4.11
CA LEU A 129 -9.83 -0.95 2.68
C LEU A 129 -9.28 0.26 1.92
N TYR A 130 -9.67 1.48 2.31
CA TYR A 130 -9.15 2.72 1.73
C TYR A 130 -7.64 2.85 1.90
N PHE A 131 -7.12 2.63 3.11
CA PHE A 131 -5.68 2.72 3.35
C PHE A 131 -4.88 1.62 2.66
N ALA A 132 -5.45 0.41 2.55
CA ALA A 132 -4.86 -0.65 1.73
C ALA A 132 -4.77 -0.24 0.25
N ALA A 133 -5.83 0.38 -0.30
CA ALA A 133 -5.82 0.88 -1.66
C ALA A 133 -4.75 1.97 -1.86
N LEU A 134 -4.63 2.93 -0.92
CA LEU A 134 -3.60 3.96 -0.97
C LEU A 134 -2.18 3.40 -0.92
N ALA A 135 -1.94 2.40 -0.09
CA ALA A 135 -0.63 1.75 0.03
C ALA A 135 -0.24 1.02 -1.27
N LEU A 136 -1.17 0.26 -1.86
CA LEU A 136 -0.92 -0.44 -3.12
C LEU A 136 -0.86 0.50 -4.32
N TRP A 137 -1.65 1.59 -4.31
CA TRP A 137 -1.52 2.66 -5.28
C TRP A 137 -0.13 3.31 -5.20
N THR A 138 0.33 3.64 -3.99
CA THR A 138 1.67 4.21 -3.76
C THR A 138 2.77 3.23 -4.20
N TYR A 139 2.60 1.94 -3.92
CA TYR A 139 3.51 0.92 -4.43
C TYR A 139 3.56 0.98 -5.97
N SER A 140 2.39 0.93 -6.61
CA SER A 140 2.26 0.94 -8.07
C SER A 140 2.91 2.19 -8.67
N THR A 141 2.66 3.38 -8.09
CA THR A 141 3.23 4.64 -8.58
C THR A 141 4.72 4.70 -8.39
N VAL A 142 5.30 4.14 -7.33
CA VAL A 142 6.75 4.16 -7.08
C VAL A 142 7.49 3.12 -7.92
N THR A 143 6.91 1.95 -8.13
CA THR A 143 7.57 0.85 -8.84
C THR A 143 7.23 0.74 -10.32
N ALA A 144 6.31 1.58 -10.82
CA ALA A 144 6.00 1.63 -12.25
C ALA A 144 7.30 1.82 -13.06
N PRO A 145 7.53 1.01 -14.11
CA PRO A 145 8.66 1.22 -14.99
C PRO A 145 8.55 2.61 -15.63
N GLU A 146 9.66 3.34 -15.68
CA GLU A 146 9.84 4.41 -16.68
C GLU A 146 9.50 3.79 -18.04
N GLU A 147 8.63 4.43 -18.84
CA GLU A 147 7.85 3.87 -19.96
C GLU A 147 8.66 3.24 -21.13
N SER A 148 9.93 2.86 -20.98
CA SER A 148 10.83 2.54 -22.09
C SER A 148 11.89 1.44 -21.90
N SER A 149 11.82 0.52 -20.92
CA SER A 149 12.91 -0.50 -20.85
C SER A 149 12.63 -1.93 -20.35
N GLY A 150 11.54 -2.22 -19.64
CA GLY A 150 11.52 -3.45 -18.83
C GLY A 150 10.71 -4.65 -19.32
N ARG A 151 9.58 -4.44 -20.02
CA ARG A 151 8.52 -5.46 -20.08
C ARG A 151 8.36 -6.17 -21.42
N GLU A 152 8.78 -5.57 -22.52
CA GLU A 152 8.68 -6.21 -23.84
C GLU A 152 9.56 -7.48 -23.95
N LEU A 153 10.52 -7.67 -23.04
CA LEU A 153 11.40 -8.85 -23.02
C LEU A 153 10.94 -10.03 -22.14
N ARG A 154 9.91 -9.87 -21.29
CA ARG A 154 9.48 -10.97 -20.41
C ARG A 154 8.41 -11.81 -21.11
N THR A 155 8.77 -13.02 -21.53
CA THR A 155 7.83 -14.01 -22.07
C THR A 155 6.68 -14.26 -21.08
N GLU A 156 5.45 -14.39 -21.57
CA GLU A 156 4.25 -14.63 -20.73
C GLU A 156 4.42 -15.84 -19.79
N SER A 157 5.15 -16.86 -20.22
CA SER A 157 5.50 -18.04 -19.42
C SER A 157 6.39 -17.71 -18.22
N ALA A 158 7.39 -16.83 -18.36
CA ALA A 158 8.26 -16.40 -17.28
C ALA A 158 7.51 -15.54 -16.25
N LEU A 159 6.56 -14.71 -16.71
CA LEU A 159 5.67 -13.95 -15.81
C LEU A 159 4.84 -14.91 -14.95
N GLN A 160 4.27 -15.97 -15.54
CA GLN A 160 3.44 -16.93 -14.82
C GLN A 160 4.20 -17.71 -13.73
N HIS A 161 5.47 -18.07 -13.95
CA HIS A 161 6.25 -18.86 -12.99
C HIS A 161 6.74 -18.05 -11.78
N ASP A 162 6.97 -16.75 -11.94
CA ASP A 162 7.45 -15.85 -10.87
C ASP A 162 6.33 -15.04 -10.20
N THR A 163 5.08 -15.18 -10.67
CA THR A 163 3.93 -14.48 -10.11
C THR A 163 3.48 -15.09 -8.79
N PHE A 164 3.22 -14.23 -7.80
CA PHE A 164 2.62 -14.64 -6.53
C PHE A 164 1.57 -13.62 -6.08
N PHE A 165 0.61 -14.08 -5.30
CA PHE A 165 -0.53 -13.27 -4.88
C PHE A 165 -0.35 -12.73 -3.46
N LEU A 166 -0.47 -11.41 -3.28
CA LEU A 166 -0.37 -10.77 -1.96
C LEU A 166 -1.63 -10.97 -1.11
N ASP A 167 -2.74 -11.32 -1.74
CA ASP A 167 -4.05 -11.62 -1.16
C ASP A 167 -4.34 -13.13 -1.11
N GLY A 168 -3.30 -13.97 -1.22
CA GLY A 168 -3.40 -15.42 -1.03
C GLY A 168 -3.58 -15.83 0.44
N GLU A 169 -4.06 -17.06 0.65
CA GLU A 169 -4.18 -17.68 1.97
C GLU A 169 -2.85 -18.31 2.45
N GLY A 170 -2.62 -18.32 3.76
CA GLY A 170 -1.55 -19.10 4.39
C GLY A 170 -0.27 -18.35 4.77
N SER A 171 0.63 -19.09 5.45
CA SER A 171 1.95 -18.65 5.90
C SER A 171 2.79 -18.16 4.70
N PRO A 172 3.67 -17.14 4.86
CA PRO A 172 4.28 -16.49 3.71
C PRO A 172 5.07 -17.48 2.86
N SER A 173 4.60 -17.69 1.63
CA SER A 173 5.25 -18.55 0.65
C SER A 173 6.72 -18.12 0.47
N GLY A 174 7.58 -19.05 0.03
CA GLY A 174 8.98 -18.71 -0.26
C GLY A 174 9.11 -17.52 -1.21
N ALA A 175 8.17 -17.38 -2.16
CA ALA A 175 8.09 -16.24 -3.07
C ALA A 175 7.77 -14.93 -2.32
N LEU A 176 6.77 -14.93 -1.44
CA LEU A 176 6.42 -13.75 -0.64
C LEU A 176 7.57 -13.32 0.29
N ARG A 177 8.28 -14.26 0.92
CA ARG A 177 9.46 -13.95 1.74
C ARG A 177 10.56 -13.30 0.90
N ARG A 178 10.89 -13.86 -0.26
CA ARG A 178 11.87 -13.28 -1.19
C ARG A 178 11.45 -11.91 -1.68
N PHE A 179 10.17 -11.70 -1.96
CA PHE A 179 9.64 -10.39 -2.29
C PHE A 179 9.87 -9.39 -1.16
N VAL A 180 9.40 -9.67 0.05
CA VAL A 180 9.52 -8.73 1.18
C VAL A 180 10.99 -8.37 1.44
N ILE A 181 11.86 -9.38 1.53
CA ILE A 181 13.27 -9.20 1.88
C ILE A 181 14.06 -8.57 0.72
N SER A 182 13.95 -9.11 -0.48
CA SER A 182 14.87 -8.82 -1.60
C SER A 182 14.22 -8.19 -2.83
N GLY A 183 12.89 -8.03 -2.84
CA GLY A 183 12.15 -7.47 -3.98
C GLY A 183 12.04 -8.42 -5.18
N GLN A 184 12.35 -9.71 -5.00
CA GLN A 184 12.27 -10.71 -6.06
C GLN A 184 10.83 -11.21 -6.28
N GLY A 185 10.54 -11.63 -7.51
CA GLY A 185 9.22 -12.13 -7.94
C GLY A 185 8.32 -11.03 -8.50
N ILE A 186 7.15 -11.43 -8.98
CA ILE A 186 6.16 -10.53 -9.60
C ILE A 186 4.91 -10.51 -8.70
N PRO A 187 4.73 -9.47 -7.87
CA PRO A 187 3.57 -9.38 -7.01
C PRO A 187 2.31 -9.08 -7.83
N ALA A 188 1.25 -9.81 -7.55
CA ALA A 188 -0.08 -9.57 -8.10
C ALA A 188 -1.16 -9.69 -7.01
N LEU A 189 -2.36 -9.24 -7.35
CA LEU A 189 -3.58 -9.52 -6.61
C LEU A 189 -4.45 -10.48 -7.41
N SER A 190 -5.07 -11.41 -6.70
CA SER A 190 -6.01 -12.36 -7.30
C SER A 190 -7.25 -11.64 -7.82
N SER A 191 -7.72 -12.09 -8.97
CA SER A 191 -8.85 -11.56 -9.72
C SER A 191 -9.51 -12.73 -10.44
N GLY A 192 -10.82 -12.69 -10.63
CA GLY A 192 -11.57 -13.79 -11.26
C GLY A 192 -11.24 -14.04 -12.73
N SER A 193 -10.56 -13.11 -13.41
CA SER A 193 -10.20 -13.23 -14.83
C SER A 193 -8.70 -13.36 -15.07
N SER A 194 -7.92 -12.37 -14.63
CA SER A 194 -6.47 -12.32 -14.82
C SER A 194 -5.79 -11.61 -13.64
N PRO A 195 -4.57 -12.05 -13.25
CA PRO A 195 -3.81 -11.42 -12.16
C PRO A 195 -3.73 -9.90 -12.32
N ALA A 196 -4.08 -9.16 -11.27
CA ALA A 196 -3.87 -7.72 -11.24
C ALA A 196 -2.47 -7.45 -10.72
N TYR A 197 -1.51 -7.31 -11.63
CA TYR A 197 -0.13 -6.98 -11.30
C TYR A 197 -0.02 -5.63 -10.61
N LEU A 198 0.85 -5.53 -9.61
CA LEU A 198 1.03 -4.31 -8.83
C LEU A 198 1.71 -3.18 -9.61
N ASP A 199 2.29 -3.43 -10.78
CA ASP A 199 2.76 -2.39 -11.69
C ASP A 199 1.61 -1.74 -12.49
N ASN A 200 0.43 -2.37 -12.51
CA ASN A 200 -0.76 -1.86 -13.16
C ASN A 200 -1.74 -1.29 -12.13
N GLN A 201 -1.47 -0.03 -11.76
CA GLN A 201 -2.28 0.75 -10.83
C GLN A 201 -3.78 0.71 -11.15
N ALA A 202 -4.16 0.86 -12.41
CA ALA A 202 -5.57 0.84 -12.83
C ALA A 202 -6.21 -0.55 -12.59
N ALA A 203 -5.47 -1.64 -12.81
CA ALA A 203 -5.95 -2.99 -12.49
C ALA A 203 -6.12 -3.21 -10.99
N VAL A 204 -5.16 -2.77 -10.18
CA VAL A 204 -5.23 -2.83 -8.71
C VAL A 204 -6.46 -2.07 -8.21
N MET A 205 -6.64 -0.79 -8.61
CA MET A 205 -7.76 0.02 -8.14
C MET A 205 -9.13 -0.51 -8.58
N ARG A 206 -9.23 -1.14 -9.76
CA ARG A 206 -10.45 -1.83 -10.20
C ARG A 206 -10.87 -2.97 -9.25
N LEU A 207 -9.91 -3.69 -8.65
CA LEU A 207 -10.24 -4.73 -7.68
C LEU A 207 -10.87 -4.14 -6.42
N PHE A 208 -10.36 -3.03 -5.91
CA PHE A 208 -10.94 -2.34 -4.75
C PHE A 208 -12.36 -1.84 -5.03
N GLN A 209 -12.59 -1.30 -6.24
CA GLN A 209 -13.93 -0.93 -6.71
C GLN A 209 -14.87 -2.14 -6.80
N GLN A 210 -14.38 -3.28 -7.29
CA GLN A 210 -15.15 -4.51 -7.38
C GLN A 210 -15.55 -5.01 -5.99
N VAL A 211 -14.63 -5.00 -5.01
CA VAL A 211 -14.93 -5.42 -3.64
C VAL A 211 -16.04 -4.57 -3.02
N LEU A 212 -15.97 -3.24 -3.17
CA LEU A 212 -17.05 -2.36 -2.69
C LEU A 212 -18.38 -2.67 -3.39
N ARG A 213 -18.40 -2.77 -4.73
CA ARG A 213 -19.62 -3.06 -5.48
C ARG A 213 -20.25 -4.40 -5.09
N SER A 214 -19.43 -5.45 -4.97
CA SER A 214 -19.88 -6.78 -4.58
C SER A 214 -20.44 -6.83 -3.17
N ASN A 215 -20.02 -5.92 -2.28
CA ASN A 215 -20.57 -5.84 -0.93
C ASN A 215 -21.97 -5.20 -0.89
N TYR A 216 -22.40 -4.47 -1.93
CA TYR A 216 -23.72 -3.81 -1.98
C TYR A 216 -24.50 -4.16 -3.27
N PRO A 217 -24.87 -5.43 -3.52
CA PRO A 217 -25.52 -5.83 -4.77
C PRO A 217 -26.97 -5.35 -4.93
N SER A 218 -27.66 -5.06 -3.82
CA SER A 218 -29.10 -4.73 -3.83
C SER A 218 -29.50 -3.69 -2.78
N GLN A 219 -28.52 -3.11 -2.09
CA GLN A 219 -28.73 -2.10 -1.05
C GLN A 219 -28.34 -0.72 -1.57
N ALA A 220 -28.92 0.33 -0.98
CA ALA A 220 -28.43 1.68 -1.20
C ALA A 220 -26.97 1.76 -0.72
N ILE A 221 -26.06 2.10 -1.64
CA ILE A 221 -24.63 2.21 -1.34
C ILE A 221 -24.46 3.33 -0.29
N PRO A 222 -23.86 3.04 0.88
CA PRO A 222 -23.60 4.06 1.89
C PRO A 222 -22.72 5.18 1.32
N GLN A 223 -22.92 6.42 1.79
CA GLN A 223 -22.17 7.58 1.31
C GLN A 223 -20.65 7.36 1.36
N GLN A 224 -20.14 6.77 2.45
CA GLN A 224 -18.73 6.44 2.59
C GLN A 224 -18.25 5.50 1.48
N ALA A 225 -18.99 4.41 1.22
CA ALA A 225 -18.62 3.45 0.17
C ALA A 225 -18.64 4.11 -1.22
N GLN A 226 -19.59 5.01 -1.48
CA GLN A 226 -19.63 5.80 -2.72
C GLN A 226 -18.40 6.72 -2.85
N THR A 227 -18.03 7.42 -1.78
CA THR A 227 -16.83 8.26 -1.76
C THR A 227 -15.57 7.45 -2.04
N LEU A 228 -15.42 6.29 -1.39
CA LEU A 228 -14.28 5.41 -1.62
C LEU A 228 -14.25 4.85 -3.04
N TYR A 229 -15.41 4.48 -3.59
CA TYR A 229 -15.53 4.04 -4.97
C TYR A 229 -14.98 5.07 -5.97
N HIS A 230 -15.34 6.35 -5.76
CA HIS A 230 -14.83 7.45 -6.58
C HIS A 230 -13.34 7.71 -6.34
N ALA A 231 -12.88 7.64 -5.09
CA ALA A 231 -11.47 7.77 -4.75
C ALA A 231 -10.63 6.71 -5.48
N PHE A 232 -11.04 5.45 -5.47
CA PHE A 232 -10.36 4.37 -6.20
C PHE A 232 -10.37 4.61 -7.72
N SER A 233 -11.47 5.14 -8.25
CA SER A 233 -11.54 5.53 -9.67
C SER A 233 -10.51 6.62 -10.01
N ALA A 234 -10.43 7.65 -9.18
CA ALA A 234 -9.48 8.75 -9.36
C ALA A 234 -8.04 8.23 -9.24
N LEU A 235 -7.74 7.47 -8.19
CA LEU A 235 -6.45 6.80 -8.02
C LEU A 235 -6.10 5.92 -9.21
N GLY A 236 -7.04 5.22 -9.84
CA GLY A 236 -6.77 4.41 -11.03
C GLY A 236 -6.43 5.24 -12.29
N SER A 237 -6.85 6.51 -12.33
CA SER A 237 -6.65 7.42 -13.47
C SER A 237 -5.41 8.31 -13.38
N ILE A 238 -4.82 8.46 -12.18
CA ILE A 238 -3.62 9.28 -11.99
C ILE A 238 -2.47 8.68 -12.81
N ARG A 239 -2.02 9.41 -13.83
CA ARG A 239 -0.78 9.12 -14.54
C ARG A 239 0.37 9.78 -13.79
N ARG A 240 1.57 9.17 -13.76
CA ARG A 240 2.77 9.88 -13.29
C ARG A 240 2.88 11.17 -14.08
N VAL A 241 2.87 12.30 -13.37
CA VAL A 241 3.23 13.59 -13.98
C VAL A 241 4.71 13.47 -14.29
N LYS A 242 5.06 13.44 -15.59
CA LYS A 242 6.45 13.64 -16.02
C LYS A 242 6.88 14.99 -15.43
N GLU A 243 7.99 15.00 -14.71
CA GLU A 243 8.59 16.22 -14.19
C GLU A 243 8.60 17.27 -15.31
N CYS A 244 7.96 18.41 -15.06
CA CYS A 244 8.21 19.60 -15.87
C CYS A 244 9.70 19.87 -15.78
N GLU A 245 10.40 19.74 -16.92
CA GLU A 245 11.78 20.20 -17.06
C GLU A 245 11.90 21.58 -16.43
N VAL A 246 12.73 21.68 -15.37
CA VAL A 246 13.17 22.96 -14.87
C VAL A 246 13.97 23.61 -16.00
N PRO A 247 13.56 24.78 -16.55
CA PRO A 247 14.32 25.40 -17.61
C PRO A 247 15.69 25.75 -17.05
N SER A 248 16.73 25.13 -17.60
CA SER A 248 18.12 25.44 -17.30
C SER A 248 18.31 26.96 -17.42
N LYS A 249 18.66 27.60 -16.30
CA LYS A 249 19.09 29.00 -16.28
C LYS A 249 20.25 29.12 -17.27
N LYS A 250 20.01 29.75 -18.41
CA LYS A 250 21.10 30.24 -19.28
C LYS A 250 21.84 31.32 -18.48
N LEU A 251 23.07 31.03 -18.11
CA LEU A 251 24.03 32.02 -17.65
C LEU A 251 24.32 32.97 -18.83
N PRO A 252 24.27 34.30 -18.68
CA PRO A 252 24.64 35.21 -19.75
C PRO A 252 26.13 35.08 -20.07
N PRO A 253 26.55 35.18 -21.34
CA PRO A 253 27.95 35.28 -21.69
C PRO A 253 28.52 36.64 -21.23
N GLU A 254 29.82 36.63 -20.91
CA GLU A 254 30.63 37.77 -20.48
C GLU A 254 30.60 38.96 -21.46
#